data_AF-B9L763-F1
#
_entry.id   AF-B9L763-F1
#
_cell.length_a   1.000
_cell.length_b   1.000
_cell.length_c   1.000
_cell.angle_alpha   90.00
_cell.angle_beta   90.00
_cell.angle_gamma   90.00
#
_symmetry.space_group_name_H-M   'P 1'
#
loop_
_entity.id
_entity.type
_entity.pdbx_description
1 polymer ?
#
loop_
_entity_poly.entity_id
_entity_poly.type
_entity_poly.pdbx_seq_one_letter_code
_entity_poly.pdbx_strand_id
1 'polypeptide(L)'
;MNTNRSNYRGLIKLFLFLPMILMAGDNSYAYIAAALAVGLSSIAAGIAVGMVGAAAMGSIGEKPEISTKALIFLGLAEGIAIYGLIVSIMILGKI
;
A
#
# COMPACT_ATOMS: atom_id res chain seq x y z
N MET A 1 -32.60 25.44 12.14
CA MET A 1 -31.20 25.78 11.80
C MET A 1 -30.31 24.53 11.76
N ASN A 2 -30.44 23.63 10.77
CA ASN A 2 -29.47 22.51 10.60
C ASN A 2 -29.38 21.90 9.18
N THR A 3 -29.95 22.55 8.16
CA THR A 3 -29.96 22.05 6.77
C THR A 3 -28.57 22.04 6.11
N ASN A 4 -27.63 22.88 6.55
CA ASN A 4 -26.34 23.04 5.87
C ASN A 4 -25.33 21.89 6.11
N ARG A 5 -25.39 21.15 7.22
CA ARG A 5 -24.46 20.02 7.46
C ARG A 5 -24.72 18.80 6.58
N SER A 6 -25.94 18.64 6.04
CA SER A 6 -26.25 17.51 5.16
C SER A 6 -25.60 17.65 3.78
N ASN A 7 -25.57 18.87 3.23
CA ASN A 7 -24.99 19.14 1.90
C ASN A 7 -23.47 18.92 1.86
N TYR A 8 -22.73 19.28 2.90
CA TYR A 8 -21.28 19.02 2.93
C TYR A 8 -20.96 17.52 2.99
N ARG A 9 -21.79 16.70 3.66
CA ARG A 9 -21.62 15.24 3.68
C ARG A 9 -21.91 14.62 2.30
N GLY A 10 -22.83 15.19 1.54
CA GLY A 10 -23.10 14.80 0.15
C GLY A 10 -21.96 15.17 -0.81
N LEU A 11 -21.44 16.39 -0.69
CA LEU A 11 -20.29 16.87 -1.48
C LEU A 11 -19.00 16.10 -1.19
N ILE A 12 -18.73 15.77 0.08
CA ILE A 12 -17.58 14.95 0.47
C ILE A 12 -17.70 13.54 -0.13
N LYS A 13 -18.89 12.92 -0.08
CA LYS A 13 -19.13 11.63 -0.74
C LYS A 13 -18.95 11.73 -2.24
N LEU A 14 -19.45 12.78 -2.88
CA LEU A 14 -19.28 12.98 -4.32
C LEU A 14 -17.79 13.12 -4.67
N PHE A 15 -17.02 13.93 -3.94
CA PHE A 15 -15.58 14.11 -4.20
C PHE A 15 -14.76 12.82 -3.96
N LEU A 16 -15.05 12.06 -2.90
CA LEU A 16 -14.38 10.79 -2.61
C LEU A 16 -14.73 9.67 -3.60
N PHE A 17 -15.95 9.67 -4.13
CA PHE A 17 -16.46 8.59 -4.99
C PHE A 17 -16.45 8.95 -6.49
N LEU A 18 -16.25 10.22 -6.84
CA LEU A 18 -16.08 10.69 -8.22
C LEU A 18 -14.95 9.98 -8.96
N PRO A 19 -13.72 9.80 -8.40
CA PRO A 19 -12.68 9.05 -9.09
C PRO A 19 -13.12 7.60 -9.36
N MET A 20 -13.83 6.96 -8.41
CA MET A 20 -14.36 5.61 -8.58
C MET A 20 -15.40 5.52 -9.72
N ILE A 21 -16.26 6.53 -9.85
CA ILE A 21 -17.30 6.62 -10.90
C ILE A 21 -16.72 6.91 -12.28
N LEU A 22 -15.66 7.74 -12.36
CA LEU A 22 -14.98 8.07 -13.62
C LEU A 22 -14.13 6.91 -14.16
N MET A 23 -13.79 5.92 -13.34
CA MET A 23 -13.00 4.74 -13.72
C MET A 23 -13.84 3.63 -14.39
N ALA A 24 -15.14 3.84 -14.60
CA ALA A 24 -16.06 2.90 -15.24
C ALA A 24 -15.90 2.90 -16.78
N GLY A 25 -14.75 2.43 -17.28
CA GLY A 25 -14.47 2.19 -18.69
C GLY A 25 -14.12 0.72 -18.98
N ASP A 26 -13.91 0.38 -20.25
CA ASP A 26 -13.70 -0.99 -20.77
C ASP A 26 -12.51 -1.74 -20.12
N ASN A 27 -11.63 -1.03 -19.40
CA ASN A 27 -10.47 -1.57 -18.68
C ASN A 27 -10.70 -1.73 -17.15
N SER A 28 -11.96 -1.78 -16.70
CA SER A 28 -12.35 -1.92 -15.29
C SER A 28 -11.61 -3.07 -14.57
N TYR A 29 -11.39 -4.20 -15.26
CA TYR A 29 -10.66 -5.34 -14.72
C TYR A 29 -9.17 -5.07 -14.46
N ALA A 30 -8.54 -4.23 -15.27
CA ALA A 30 -7.13 -3.91 -15.15
C ALA A 30 -6.87 -3.00 -13.95
N TYR A 31 -7.78 -2.06 -13.64
CA TYR A 31 -7.71 -1.26 -12.41
C TYR A 31 -7.89 -2.12 -11.14
N ILE A 32 -8.81 -3.08 -11.17
CA ILE A 32 -9.00 -4.03 -10.05
C ILE A 32 -7.75 -4.91 -9.88
N ALA A 33 -7.18 -5.41 -10.97
CA ALA A 33 -5.96 -6.21 -10.93
C ALA A 33 -4.77 -5.41 -10.37
N ALA A 34 -4.63 -4.14 -10.77
CA ALA A 34 -3.60 -3.25 -10.25
C ALA A 34 -3.77 -2.93 -8.76
N ALA A 35 -5.00 -2.71 -8.29
CA ALA A 35 -5.29 -2.49 -6.88
C ALA A 35 -5.03 -3.75 -6.04
N LEU A 36 -5.40 -4.93 -6.55
CA LEU A 36 -5.14 -6.21 -5.88
C LEU A 36 -3.64 -6.52 -5.82
N ALA A 37 -2.87 -6.24 -6.88
CA ALA A 37 -1.42 -6.45 -6.90
C ALA A 37 -0.72 -5.68 -5.76
N VAL A 38 -1.02 -4.39 -5.61
CA VAL A 38 -0.44 -3.55 -4.54
C VAL A 38 -1.01 -3.92 -3.18
N GLY A 39 -2.33 -4.14 -3.08
CA GLY A 39 -2.98 -4.43 -1.80
C GLY A 39 -2.44 -5.72 -1.17
N LEU A 40 -2.39 -6.81 -1.95
CA LEU A 40 -1.91 -8.10 -1.46
C LEU A 40 -0.40 -8.09 -1.19
N SER A 41 0.41 -7.44 -2.04
CA SER A 41 1.85 -7.33 -1.81
C SER A 41 2.17 -6.53 -0.54
N SER A 42 1.40 -5.47 -0.26
CA SER A 42 1.62 -4.61 0.91
C SER A 42 1.28 -5.34 2.21
N ILE A 43 0.23 -6.16 2.21
CA ILE A 43 -0.11 -7.01 3.36
C ILE A 43 1.00 -8.04 3.60
N ALA A 44 1.47 -8.72 2.54
CA ALA A 44 2.55 -9.69 2.64
C ALA A 44 3.87 -9.05 3.13
N ALA A 45 4.21 -7.87 2.59
CA ALA A 45 5.37 -7.11 3.02
C ALA A 45 5.27 -6.68 4.50
N GLY A 46 4.10 -6.20 4.94
CA GLY A 46 3.88 -5.83 6.34
C GLY A 46 4.12 -7.00 7.31
N ILE A 47 3.67 -8.20 6.94
CA ILE A 47 3.91 -9.42 7.74
C ILE A 47 5.41 -9.76 7.76
N ALA A 48 6.07 -9.77 6.60
CA ALA A 48 7.49 -10.09 6.49
C ALA A 48 8.38 -9.09 7.26
N VAL A 49 8.14 -7.79 7.06
CA VAL A 49 8.85 -6.70 7.74
C VAL A 49 8.60 -6.73 9.24
N GLY A 50 7.37 -7.05 9.69
CA GLY A 50 7.08 -7.22 11.12
C GLY A 50 7.89 -8.32 11.78
N MET A 51 8.02 -9.48 11.12
CA MET A 51 8.81 -10.60 11.63
C MET A 51 10.32 -10.31 11.62
N VAL A 52 10.83 -9.75 10.52
CA VAL A 52 12.25 -9.37 10.40
C VAL A 52 12.60 -8.27 11.39
N GLY A 53 11.73 -7.27 11.56
CA GLY A 53 11.89 -6.18 12.51
C GLY A 53 11.93 -6.67 13.95
N ALA A 54 11.07 -7.61 14.33
CA ALA A 54 11.09 -8.20 15.68
C ALA A 54 12.41 -8.92 15.97
N ALA A 55 12.91 -9.73 15.04
CA ALA A 55 14.20 -10.41 15.17
C ALA A 55 15.37 -9.41 15.23
N ALA A 56 15.35 -8.40 14.35
CA ALA A 56 16.34 -7.34 14.31
C ALA A 56 16.44 -6.58 15.64
N MET A 57 15.32 -6.18 16.23
CA MET A 57 15.31 -5.45 17.50
C MET A 57 15.84 -6.30 18.65
N GLY A 58 15.54 -7.61 18.65
CA GLY A 58 16.10 -8.55 19.63
C GLY A 58 17.64 -8.61 19.54
N SER A 59 18.19 -8.71 18.33
CA SER A 59 19.64 -8.77 18.14
C SER A 59 20.33 -7.42 18.41
N ILE A 60 19.68 -6.29 18.07
CA ILE A 60 20.19 -4.94 18.39
C ILE A 60 20.26 -4.71 19.89
N GLY A 61 19.30 -5.26 20.66
CA GLY A 61 19.30 -5.18 22.12
C GLY A 61 20.52 -5.84 22.76
N GLU A 62 21.05 -6.92 22.16
CA GLU A 62 22.29 -7.55 22.61
C GLU A 62 23.55 -6.88 22.06
N LYS A 63 23.53 -6.50 20.77
CA LYS A 63 24.68 -5.94 20.04
C LYS A 63 24.25 -4.71 19.25
N PRO A 64 24.43 -3.49 19.77
CA PRO A 64 23.97 -2.29 19.08
C PRO A 64 24.74 -2.04 17.76
N GLU A 65 25.94 -2.60 17.60
CA GLU A 65 26.76 -2.39 16.40
C GLU A 65 26.16 -3.02 15.14
N ILE A 66 25.26 -4.01 15.27
CA ILE A 66 24.62 -4.67 14.12
C ILE A 66 23.38 -3.95 13.60
N SER A 67 22.99 -2.81 14.19
CA SER A 67 21.82 -2.00 13.79
C SER A 67 21.81 -1.65 12.30
N THR A 68 22.97 -1.34 11.72
CA THR A 68 23.09 -1.05 10.28
C THR A 68 22.81 -2.28 9.43
N LYS A 69 23.30 -3.47 9.83
CA LYS A 69 23.03 -4.72 9.11
C LYS A 69 21.55 -5.10 9.20
N ALA A 70 20.96 -4.91 10.37
CA ALA A 70 19.54 -5.15 10.60
C ALA A 70 18.65 -4.29 9.68
N LEU A 71 18.98 -3.00 9.50
CA LEU A 71 18.29 -2.11 8.56
C LEU A 71 18.37 -2.59 7.10
N ILE A 72 19.52 -3.13 6.67
CA ILE A 72 19.68 -3.68 5.32
C ILE A 72 18.74 -4.88 5.12
N PHE A 73 18.67 -5.81 6.07
CA PHE A 73 17.75 -6.95 5.99
C PHE A 73 16.28 -6.53 6.01
N LEU A 74 15.94 -5.50 6.79
CA LEU A 74 14.59 -4.94 6.80
C LEU A 74 14.22 -4.32 5.44
N GLY A 75 15.15 -3.58 4.81
CA GLY A 75 14.97 -3.02 3.47
C GLY A 75 14.84 -4.08 2.39
N LEU A 76 15.55 -5.21 2.51
CA LEU A 76 15.39 -6.35 1.60
C LEU A 76 14.00 -7.00 1.74
N ALA A 77 13.43 -7.04 2.94
CA ALA A 77 12.08 -7.54 3.17
C ALA A 77 10.98 -6.67 2.54
N GLU A 78 11.17 -5.34 2.54
CA GLU A 78 10.31 -4.36 1.85
C GLU A 78 10.22 -4.58 0.33
N GLY A 79 11.20 -5.27 -0.27
CA GLY A 79 11.22 -5.55 -1.70
C GLY A 79 9.95 -6.21 -2.24
N ILE A 80 9.23 -6.97 -1.41
CA ILE A 80 7.94 -7.60 -1.77
C ILE A 80 6.89 -6.53 -2.15
N ALA A 81 6.82 -5.42 -1.40
CA ALA A 81 5.89 -4.33 -1.70
C ALA A 81 6.27 -3.61 -2.99
N ILE A 82 7.57 -3.38 -3.19
CA ILE A 82 8.10 -2.72 -4.39
C ILE A 82 7.75 -3.53 -5.65
N TYR A 83 7.89 -4.86 -5.62
CA TYR A 83 7.50 -5.68 -6.76
C TYR A 83 6.00 -5.61 -7.07
N GLY A 84 5.13 -5.59 -6.05
CA GLY A 84 3.69 -5.40 -6.28
C GLY A 84 3.34 -4.03 -6.85
N LEU A 85 4.05 -2.98 -6.42
CA LEU A 85 3.95 -1.64 -7.01
C LEU A 85 4.40 -1.61 -8.47
N ILE A 86 5.53 -2.24 -8.80
CA ILE A 86 6.04 -2.34 -10.17
C ILE A 86 5.01 -3.01 -11.08
N VAL A 87 4.46 -4.14 -10.65
CA VAL A 87 3.43 -4.88 -11.42
C VAL A 87 2.20 -4.01 -11.65
N SER A 88 1.76 -3.27 -10.63
CA SER A 88 0.63 -2.34 -10.74
C SER A 88 0.89 -1.22 -11.75
N ILE A 89 2.07 -0.58 -11.70
CA ILE A 89 2.48 0.45 -12.66
C ILE A 89 2.56 -0.14 -14.08
N MET A 90 3.06 -1.36 -14.25
CA MET A 90 3.10 -2.05 -15.54
C MET A 90 1.70 -2.35 -16.09
N ILE A 91 0.73 -2.69 -15.24
CA ILE A 91 -0.66 -2.88 -15.64
C ILE A 91 -1.25 -1.54 -16.08
N LEU A 92 -1.11 -0.49 -15.26
CA LEU A 92 -1.62 0.84 -15.58
C LEU A 92 -1.00 1.44 -16.84
N GLY A 93 0.29 1.21 -17.08
CA GLY A 93 0.99 1.69 -18.27
C GLY A 93 0.57 1.00 -19.58
N LYS A 94 -0.23 -0.08 -19.50
CA LYS A 94 -0.79 -0.79 -20.67
C LYS A 94 -2.25 -0.46 -20.95
N ILE A 95 -2.90 0.28 -20.05
CA ILE A 95 -4.28 0.76 -20.18
C ILE A 95 -4.25 2.10 -20.92
#